data_AF-E0CX22-F1
#
_entry.id   AF-E0CX22-F1
#
_cell.length_a   1.000
_cell.length_b   1.000
_cell.length_c   1.000
_cell.angle_alpha   90.00
_cell.angle_beta   90.00
_cell.angle_gamma   90.00
#
_symmetry.space_group_name_H-M   'P 1'
#
loop_
_entity.id
_entity.type
_entity.pdbx_description
1 polymer ?
#
loop_
_entity_poly.entity_id
_entity_poly.type
_entity_poly.pdbx_seq_one_letter_code
_entity_poly.pdbx_strand_id
1 'polypeptide(L)'
;MDFLVLFLFYLAFLLICVVLICIFTKSQRLKAVVLGGAQVCSRVIPQCLQRAVQTLLHQLFHTRHPTFIVLHLLLQGLVYAEYTCEVFGYCRELEFSLPYLLLPYVLLSVNLVFFTLTCAANPGTITKANESFLLQVYKFDDVMFPKNSRCPTCDLRKPARSKHCRLCDRCVHRFD
;
A
#
# COMPACT_ATOMS: atom_id res chain seq x y z
N MET A 1 -0.92 2.47 37.79
CA MET A 1 0.09 1.41 37.52
C MET A 1 -0.26 0.71 36.20
N ASP A 2 -0.61 1.48 35.15
CA ASP A 2 -1.47 0.91 34.10
C ASP A 2 -0.81 0.91 32.72
N PHE A 3 0.04 1.90 32.42
CA PHE A 3 0.70 2.01 31.13
C PHE A 3 1.75 0.91 30.89
N LEU A 4 2.64 0.66 31.86
CA LEU A 4 3.71 -0.35 31.70
C LEU A 4 3.13 -1.76 31.54
N VAL A 5 2.08 -2.08 32.30
CA VAL A 5 1.40 -3.37 32.24
C VAL A 5 0.69 -3.53 30.88
N LEU A 6 -0.04 -2.52 30.42
CA LEU A 6 -0.71 -2.52 29.11
C LEU A 6 0.31 -2.63 27.96
N PHE A 7 1.43 -1.91 28.07
CA PHE A 7 2.51 -1.98 27.10
C PHE A 7 3.14 -3.37 27.03
N LEU A 8 3.40 -4.01 28.19
CA LEU A 8 3.92 -5.37 28.24
C LEU A 8 2.93 -6.39 27.66
N PHE A 9 1.63 -6.24 27.91
CA PHE A 9 0.60 -7.08 27.28
C PHE A 9 0.57 -6.91 25.76
N TYR A 10 0.62 -5.67 25.27
CA TYR A 10 0.66 -5.38 23.84
C TYR A 10 1.91 -5.97 23.17
N LEU A 11 3.09 -5.80 23.80
CA LEU A 11 4.35 -6.35 23.31
C LEU A 11 4.31 -7.89 23.28
N ALA A 12 3.81 -8.52 24.35
CA ALA A 12 3.67 -9.97 24.41
C ALA A 12 2.72 -10.48 23.32
N PHE A 13 1.58 -9.81 23.10
CA PHE A 13 0.64 -10.14 22.04
C PHE A 13 1.28 -10.05 20.65
N LEU A 14 1.99 -8.95 20.35
CA LEU A 14 2.72 -8.78 19.09
C LEU A 14 3.75 -9.90 18.87
N LEU A 15 4.55 -10.22 19.89
CA LEU A 15 5.54 -11.29 19.82
C LEU A 15 4.88 -12.65 19.59
N ILE A 16 3.77 -12.94 20.27
CA ILE A 16 3.00 -14.17 20.07
C ILE A 16 2.45 -14.23 18.64
N CYS A 17 1.88 -13.14 18.11
CA CYS A 17 1.40 -13.08 16.73
C CYS A 17 2.53 -13.32 15.73
N VAL A 18 3.69 -12.69 15.91
CA VAL A 18 4.86 -12.88 15.03
C VAL A 18 5.34 -14.33 15.09
N VAL A 19 5.47 -14.91 16.28
CA VAL A 19 5.88 -16.31 16.45
C VAL A 19 4.87 -17.26 15.82
N LEU A 20 3.56 -17.03 16.00
CA LEU A 20 2.50 -17.80 15.37
C LEU A 20 2.56 -17.72 13.84
N ILE A 21 2.76 -16.53 13.27
CA ILE A 21 2.93 -16.34 11.81
C ILE A 21 4.19 -17.06 11.32
N CYS A 22 5.30 -17.01 12.05
CA CYS A 22 6.53 -17.72 11.72
C CYS A 22 6.35 -19.26 11.78
N ILE A 23 5.64 -19.77 12.78
CA ILE A 23 5.31 -21.21 12.87
C ILE A 23 4.37 -21.61 11.73
N PHE A 24 3.37 -20.76 11.41
CA PHE A 24 2.41 -21.00 10.35
C PHE A 24 3.07 -21.02 8.96
N THR A 25 3.99 -20.09 8.70
CA THR A 25 4.71 -20.02 7.43
C THR A 25 5.68 -21.19 7.24
N LYS A 26 6.28 -21.69 8.33
CA LYS A 26 7.23 -22.82 8.33
C LYS A 26 6.55 -24.20 8.33
N SER A 27 5.37 -24.35 8.93
CA SER A 27 4.70 -25.64 9.08
C SER A 27 3.81 -26.00 7.88
N GLN A 28 4.30 -26.89 7.01
CA GLN A 28 3.55 -27.48 5.89
C GLN A 28 2.24 -28.17 6.32
N ARG A 29 2.20 -28.79 7.51
CA ARG A 29 1.00 -29.45 8.06
C ARG A 29 -0.09 -28.47 8.46
N LEU A 30 0.28 -27.34 9.07
CA LEU A 30 -0.69 -26.33 9.50
C LEU A 30 -1.30 -25.60 8.30
N LYS A 31 -0.50 -25.36 7.24
CA LYS A 31 -1.02 -24.93 5.94
C LYS A 31 -2.03 -25.91 5.37
N ALA A 32 -1.77 -27.22 5.42
CA ALA A 32 -2.71 -28.24 4.95
C ALA A 32 -4.02 -28.26 5.76
N VAL A 33 -3.97 -28.06 7.08
CA VAL A 33 -5.17 -27.96 7.93
C VAL A 33 -5.98 -26.68 7.63
N VAL A 34 -5.32 -25.54 7.43
CA VAL A 34 -6.03 -24.30 7.04
C VAL A 34 -6.57 -24.38 5.62
N LEU A 35 -5.87 -25.01 4.68
CA LEU A 35 -6.38 -25.27 3.34
C LEU A 35 -7.59 -26.22 3.39
N GLY A 36 -7.53 -27.25 4.24
CA GLY A 36 -8.65 -28.15 4.50
C GLY A 36 -9.85 -27.46 5.17
N GLY A 37 -9.61 -26.56 6.13
CA GLY A 37 -10.63 -25.71 6.74
C GLY A 37 -11.25 -24.73 5.74
N ALA A 38 -10.44 -24.13 4.87
CA ALA A 38 -10.92 -23.32 3.74
C ALA A 38 -11.77 -24.14 2.77
N GLN A 39 -11.47 -25.42 2.59
CA GLN A 39 -12.22 -26.36 1.74
C GLN A 39 -13.53 -26.86 2.38
N VAL A 40 -13.63 -26.85 3.72
CA VAL A 40 -14.90 -27.03 4.43
C VAL A 40 -15.74 -25.76 4.38
N CYS A 41 -15.12 -24.59 4.59
CA CYS A 41 -15.79 -23.29 4.42
C CYS A 41 -16.31 -23.09 2.99
N SER A 42 -15.62 -23.57 1.95
CA SER A 42 -16.11 -23.48 0.56
C SER A 42 -17.32 -24.38 0.26
N ARG A 43 -17.62 -25.37 1.11
CA ARG A 43 -18.87 -26.15 1.01
C ARG A 43 -20.04 -25.47 1.69
N VAL A 44 -19.79 -24.62 2.69
CA VAL A 44 -20.80 -23.87 3.44
C VAL A 44 -21.09 -22.52 2.77
N ILE A 45 -20.09 -21.91 2.15
CA ILE A 45 -20.21 -20.63 1.45
C ILE A 45 -20.77 -20.87 0.04
N PRO A 46 -21.92 -20.28 -0.33
CA PRO A 46 -22.48 -20.45 -1.67
C PRO A 46 -21.49 -19.97 -2.73
N GLN A 47 -21.39 -20.70 -3.84
CA GLN A 47 -20.45 -20.41 -4.93
C GLN A 47 -20.58 -18.98 -5.47
N CYS A 48 -21.77 -18.39 -5.41
CA CYS A 48 -22.02 -16.99 -5.77
C CYS A 48 -21.28 -16.01 -4.84
N LEU A 49 -21.25 -16.27 -3.53
CA LEU A 49 -20.53 -15.43 -2.56
C LEU A 49 -19.02 -15.57 -2.76
N GLN A 50 -18.53 -16.79 -3.00
CA GLN A 50 -17.10 -17.00 -3.24
C GLN A 50 -16.64 -16.27 -4.50
N ARG A 51 -17.41 -16.33 -5.59
CA ARG A 51 -17.12 -15.56 -6.81
C ARG A 51 -17.21 -14.06 -6.57
N ALA A 52 -18.25 -13.59 -5.87
CA ALA A 52 -18.40 -12.18 -5.55
C ALA A 52 -17.21 -11.66 -4.73
N VAL A 53 -16.81 -12.37 -3.67
CA VAL A 53 -15.64 -12.02 -2.84
C VAL A 53 -14.36 -12.04 -3.67
N GLN A 54 -14.15 -13.04 -4.53
CA GLN A 54 -12.96 -13.07 -5.39
C GLN A 54 -12.94 -11.91 -6.41
N THR A 55 -14.07 -11.58 -7.03
CA THR A 55 -14.18 -10.43 -7.93
C THR A 55 -13.95 -9.12 -7.17
N LEU A 56 -14.51 -8.98 -5.97
CA LEU A 56 -14.36 -7.80 -5.13
C LEU A 56 -12.90 -7.65 -4.69
N LEU A 57 -12.24 -8.73 -4.23
CA LEU A 57 -10.81 -8.73 -3.91
C LEU A 57 -9.95 -8.40 -5.12
N HIS A 58 -10.25 -8.97 -6.29
CA HIS A 58 -9.52 -8.65 -7.51
C HIS A 58 -9.71 -7.18 -7.89
N GLN A 59 -10.93 -6.64 -7.80
CA GLN A 59 -11.18 -5.23 -8.05
C GLN A 59 -10.47 -4.34 -7.03
N LEU A 60 -10.51 -4.69 -5.73
CA LEU A 60 -9.89 -3.90 -4.68
C LEU A 60 -8.36 -3.89 -4.82
N PHE A 61 -7.72 -5.06 -4.94
CA PHE A 61 -6.25 -5.16 -4.92
C PHE A 61 -5.58 -5.06 -6.29
N HIS A 62 -6.26 -5.45 -7.38
CA HIS A 62 -5.67 -5.48 -8.72
C HIS A 62 -6.12 -4.35 -9.64
N THR A 63 -6.86 -3.36 -9.13
CA THR A 63 -7.17 -2.13 -9.89
C THR A 63 -6.80 -0.88 -9.11
N ARG A 64 -6.54 0.22 -9.82
CA ARG A 64 -6.30 1.52 -9.19
C ARG A 64 -7.63 2.09 -8.69
N HIS A 65 -7.98 1.80 -7.44
CA HIS A 65 -9.21 2.29 -6.82
C HIS A 65 -8.93 3.39 -5.78
N PRO A 66 -9.68 4.51 -5.76
CA PRO A 66 -9.48 5.59 -4.79
C PRO A 66 -9.80 5.19 -3.34
N THR A 67 -10.39 4.02 -3.10
CA THR A 67 -10.72 3.52 -1.76
C THR A 67 -9.52 3.49 -0.83
N PHE A 68 -8.34 3.09 -1.30
CA PHE A 68 -7.16 3.07 -0.43
C PHE A 68 -6.73 4.48 -0.01
N ILE A 69 -6.86 5.46 -0.90
CA ILE A 69 -6.57 6.87 -0.59
C ILE A 69 -7.57 7.36 0.46
N VAL A 70 -8.86 7.12 0.25
CA VAL A 70 -9.92 7.51 1.19
C VAL A 70 -9.74 6.82 2.54
N LEU A 71 -9.47 5.52 2.55
CA LEU A 71 -9.22 4.74 3.77
C LEU A 71 -8.01 5.29 4.53
N HIS A 72 -6.91 5.59 3.82
CA HIS A 72 -5.72 6.18 4.43
C HIS A 72 -6.03 7.54 5.06
N LEU A 73 -6.74 8.42 4.36
CA LEU A 73 -7.15 9.72 4.88
C LEU A 73 -8.11 9.61 6.07
N LEU A 74 -9.06 8.68 6.04
CA LEU A 74 -9.98 8.41 7.15
C LEU A 74 -9.24 7.93 8.39
N LEU A 75 -8.33 6.97 8.24
CA LEU A 75 -7.53 6.45 9.35
C LEU A 75 -6.64 7.54 9.94
N GLN A 76 -5.96 8.31 9.09
CA GLN A 76 -5.16 9.46 9.50
C GLN A 76 -6.00 10.48 10.27
N GLY A 77 -7.18 10.83 9.76
CA GLY A 77 -8.10 11.75 10.41
C GLY A 77 -8.58 11.26 11.76
N LEU A 78 -8.92 9.97 11.89
CA LEU A 78 -9.36 9.38 13.15
C LEU A 78 -8.27 9.42 14.21
N VAL A 79 -7.04 9.02 13.86
CA VAL A 79 -5.89 9.05 14.78
C VAL A 79 -5.61 10.47 15.27
N TYR A 80 -5.66 11.46 14.38
CA TYR A 80 -5.43 12.85 14.79
C TYR A 80 -6.61 13.43 15.56
N ALA A 81 -7.85 13.02 15.29
CA ALA A 81 -9.00 13.41 16.09
C ALA A 81 -8.89 12.89 17.53
N GLU A 82 -8.52 11.61 17.71
CA GLU A 82 -8.27 11.01 19.02
C GLU A 82 -7.12 11.74 19.74
N TYR A 83 -6.02 12.03 19.03
CA TYR A 83 -4.92 12.85 19.55
C TYR A 83 -5.40 14.24 20.01
N THR A 84 -6.25 14.92 19.23
CA THR A 84 -6.79 16.22 19.59
C THR A 84 -7.71 16.14 20.81
N CYS A 85 -8.53 15.10 20.93
CA CYS A 85 -9.46 14.94 22.06
C CYS A 85 -8.73 14.60 23.36
N GLU A 86 -7.79 13.65 23.33
CA GLU A 86 -7.16 13.11 24.53
C GLU A 86 -5.85 13.84 24.88
N VAL A 87 -4.96 14.01 23.91
CA VAL A 87 -3.58 14.43 24.16
C VAL A 87 -3.45 15.95 24.19
N PHE A 88 -4.18 16.68 23.33
CA PHE A 88 -4.06 18.14 23.27
C PHE A 88 -4.48 18.82 24.58
N GLY A 89 -5.57 18.36 25.21
CA GLY A 89 -6.02 18.86 26.51
C GLY A 89 -4.99 18.60 27.60
N TYR A 90 -4.51 17.34 27.69
CA TYR A 90 -3.50 16.93 28.66
C TYR A 90 -2.18 17.73 28.51
N CYS A 91 -1.69 17.92 27.28
CA CYS A 91 -0.50 18.72 27.03
C CYS A 91 -0.67 20.21 27.39
N ARG A 92 -1.89 20.76 27.24
CA ARG A 92 -2.20 22.14 27.64
C ARG A 92 -2.21 22.30 29.15
N GLU A 93 -2.71 21.31 29.88
CA GLU A 93 -2.65 21.27 31.36
C GLU A 93 -1.21 21.18 31.87
N LEU A 94 -0.31 20.49 31.15
CA LEU A 94 1.12 20.44 31.45
C LEU A 94 1.90 21.71 31.05
N GLU A 95 1.22 22.79 30.69
CA GLU A 95 1.80 24.09 30.32
C GLU A 95 2.80 24.04 29.15
N PHE A 96 2.64 23.07 28.23
CA PHE A 96 3.45 23.06 27.01
C PHE A 96 3.18 24.31 26.16
N SER A 97 4.25 24.86 25.56
CA SER A 97 4.11 26.04 24.70
C SER A 97 3.39 25.70 23.39
N LEU A 98 2.58 26.65 22.92
CA LEU A 98 1.77 26.51 21.69
C LEU A 98 2.54 25.97 20.46
N PRO A 99 3.80 26.37 20.19
CA PRO A 99 4.54 25.82 19.05
C PRO A 99 4.69 24.30 19.10
N TYR A 100 4.90 23.72 20.28
CA TYR A 100 5.02 22.27 20.43
C TYR A 100 3.67 21.57 20.24
N LEU A 101 2.57 22.16 20.71
CA LEU A 101 1.23 21.61 20.47
C LEU A 101 0.82 21.68 18.99
N LEU A 102 1.30 22.67 18.24
CA LEU A 102 0.97 22.85 16.82
C LEU A 102 1.85 22.00 15.89
N LEU A 103 3.04 21.59 16.32
CA LEU A 103 4.00 20.86 15.50
C LEU A 103 3.41 19.60 14.84
N PRO A 104 2.64 18.72 15.51
CA PRO A 104 2.04 17.54 14.88
C PRO A 104 1.10 17.90 13.74
N TYR A 105 0.31 18.98 13.87
CA TYR A 105 -0.61 19.43 12.83
C TYR A 105 0.12 20.02 11.62
N VAL A 106 1.23 20.72 11.86
CA VAL A 106 2.10 21.21 10.77
C VAL A 106 2.70 20.03 10.02
N LEU A 107 3.26 19.04 10.72
CA LEU A 107 3.80 17.84 10.10
C LEU A 107 2.74 17.05 9.34
N LEU A 108 1.53 16.94 9.88
CA LEU A 108 0.38 16.36 9.19
C LEU A 108 0.06 17.11 7.89
N SER A 109 -0.02 18.45 7.94
CA SER A 109 -0.33 19.23 6.74
C SER A 109 0.73 19.05 5.64
N VAL A 110 2.01 19.03 6.03
CA VAL A 110 3.12 18.80 5.10
C VAL A 110 3.01 17.40 4.49
N ASN A 111 2.74 16.39 5.31
CA ASN A 111 2.55 15.02 4.85
C ASN A 111 1.38 14.90 3.85
N LEU A 112 0.23 15.51 4.16
CA LEU A 112 -0.95 15.51 3.27
C LEU A 112 -0.65 16.21 1.94
N VAL A 113 0.11 17.30 1.94
CA VAL A 113 0.54 17.97 0.72
C VAL A 113 1.42 17.05 -0.12
N PHE A 114 2.46 16.44 0.46
CA PHE A 114 3.31 15.51 -0.30
C PHE A 114 2.57 14.27 -0.77
N PHE A 115 1.67 13.73 0.04
CA PHE A 115 0.85 12.59 -0.32
C PHE A 115 -0.07 12.90 -1.50
N THR A 116 -0.77 14.04 -1.46
CA THR A 116 -1.65 14.47 -2.57
C THR A 116 -0.88 14.76 -3.84
N LEU A 117 0.27 15.45 -3.75
CA LEU A 117 1.16 15.68 -4.89
C LEU A 117 1.62 14.38 -5.52
N THR A 118 2.03 13.41 -4.69
CA THR A 118 2.49 12.09 -5.17
C THR A 118 1.36 11.30 -5.82
N CYS A 119 0.15 11.35 -5.26
CA CYS A 119 -1.01 10.65 -5.81
C CYS A 119 -1.48 11.24 -7.15
N ALA A 120 -1.36 12.57 -7.32
CA ALA A 120 -1.75 13.29 -8.52
C ALA A 120 -0.65 13.34 -9.60
N ALA A 121 0.61 13.15 -9.22
CA ALA A 121 1.73 13.20 -10.14
C ALA A 121 1.61 12.15 -11.26
N ASN A 122 2.02 12.53 -12.46
CA ASN A 122 2.13 11.58 -13.56
C ASN A 122 3.27 10.59 -13.25
N PRO A 123 3.03 9.27 -13.21
CA PRO A 123 4.06 8.28 -12.86
C PRO A 123 5.18 8.15 -13.91
N GLY A 124 5.14 8.92 -15.00
CA GLY A 124 6.04 8.77 -16.14
C GLY A 124 5.40 7.96 -17.27
N THR A 125 4.11 8.19 -17.54
CA THR A 125 3.35 7.45 -18.56
C THR A 125 3.97 7.62 -19.95
N ILE A 126 4.25 6.50 -20.61
CA ILE A 126 4.78 6.45 -21.97
C ILE A 126 3.62 6.50 -22.94
N THR A 127 3.69 7.40 -23.91
CA THR A 127 2.71 7.63 -24.97
C THR A 127 3.42 7.62 -26.31
N LYS A 128 2.67 7.47 -27.41
CA LYS A 128 3.23 7.53 -28.77
C LYS A 128 3.94 8.85 -29.07
N ALA A 129 3.51 9.94 -28.44
CA ALA A 129 4.12 11.26 -28.63
C ALA A 129 5.50 11.39 -27.96
N ASN A 130 5.71 10.71 -26.82
CA ASN A 130 6.96 10.83 -26.04
C ASN A 130 7.89 9.60 -26.18
N GLU A 131 7.45 8.51 -26.83
CA GLU A 131 8.23 7.27 -26.91
C GLU A 131 9.60 7.49 -27.57
N SER A 132 9.66 8.26 -28.67
CA SER A 132 10.90 8.51 -29.42
C SER A 132 11.95 9.24 -28.59
N PHE A 133 11.51 10.21 -27.80
CA PHE A 133 12.36 10.95 -26.86
C PHE A 133 12.85 10.04 -25.73
N LEU A 134 11.95 9.28 -25.10
CA LEU A 134 12.29 8.42 -23.96
C LEU A 134 13.24 7.27 -24.33
N LEU A 135 13.19 6.77 -25.57
CA LEU A 135 14.13 5.77 -26.08
C LEU A 135 15.59 6.25 -26.08
N GLN A 136 15.82 7.57 -26.14
CA GLN A 136 17.16 8.15 -26.19
C GLN A 136 17.72 8.52 -24.80
N VAL A 137 16.86 8.59 -23.77
CA VAL A 137 17.24 9.02 -22.41
C VAL A 137 18.22 8.05 -21.76
N TYR A 138 18.08 6.75 -22.04
CA TYR A 138 18.92 5.70 -21.46
C TYR A 138 19.50 4.81 -22.55
N LYS A 139 20.80 4.51 -22.44
CA LYS A 139 21.45 3.55 -23.32
C LYS A 139 20.94 2.14 -23.04
N PHE A 140 20.68 1.40 -24.10
CA PHE A 140 20.39 -0.02 -24.05
C PHE A 140 21.68 -0.80 -23.83
N ASP A 141 21.66 -1.72 -22.88
CA ASP A 141 22.78 -2.63 -22.58
C ASP A 141 22.62 -3.99 -23.28
N ASP A 142 21.48 -4.25 -23.92
CA ASP A 142 21.12 -5.53 -24.56
C ASP A 142 21.22 -6.76 -23.62
N VAL A 143 21.35 -6.54 -22.31
CA VAL A 143 21.37 -7.58 -21.26
C VAL A 143 20.11 -7.48 -20.40
N MET A 144 19.93 -6.34 -19.73
CA MET A 144 18.70 -6.06 -18.96
C MET A 144 17.66 -5.34 -19.82
N PHE A 145 18.10 -4.54 -20.79
CA PHE A 145 17.26 -3.70 -21.63
C PHE A 145 17.57 -3.92 -23.12
N PRO A 146 16.89 -4.87 -23.78
CA PRO A 146 17.07 -5.13 -25.21
C PRO A 146 16.43 -4.05 -26.09
N LYS A 147 17.16 -3.58 -27.10
CA LYS A 147 16.78 -2.46 -28.01
C LYS A 147 15.44 -2.64 -28.74
N ASN A 148 15.07 -3.87 -29.09
CA ASN A 148 13.87 -4.16 -29.88
C ASN A 148 12.67 -4.64 -29.05
N SER A 149 12.67 -4.38 -27.75
CA SER A 149 11.55 -4.79 -26.90
C SER A 149 10.32 -3.90 -27.09
N ARG A 150 9.15 -4.54 -27.24
CA ARG A 150 7.84 -3.88 -27.30
C ARG A 150 6.94 -4.37 -26.16
N CYS A 151 5.98 -3.52 -25.77
CA CYS A 151 4.89 -3.95 -24.90
C CYS A 151 3.79 -4.56 -25.75
N PRO A 152 3.38 -5.82 -25.52
CA PRO A 152 2.30 -6.43 -26.28
C PRO A 152 0.94 -5.78 -25.99
N THR A 153 0.73 -5.28 -24.77
CA THR A 153 -0.54 -4.67 -24.35
C THR A 153 -0.72 -3.26 -24.92
N CYS A 154 0.31 -2.41 -24.83
CA CYS A 154 0.23 -1.01 -25.26
C CYS A 154 0.73 -0.78 -26.70
N ASP A 155 1.31 -1.80 -27.35
CA ASP A 155 2.06 -1.71 -28.62
C ASP A 155 3.05 -0.52 -28.67
N LEU A 156 3.77 -0.27 -27.58
CA LEU A 156 4.80 0.77 -27.49
C LEU A 156 6.19 0.13 -27.52
N ARG A 157 7.16 0.81 -28.16
CA ARG A 157 8.58 0.45 -27.97
C ARG A 157 8.95 0.75 -26.52
N LYS A 158 9.62 -0.18 -25.84
CA LYS A 158 9.98 -0.03 -24.43
C LYS A 158 11.32 0.69 -24.30
N PRO A 159 11.36 1.91 -23.72
CA PRO A 159 12.61 2.51 -23.27
C PRO A 159 13.29 1.65 -22.22
N ALA A 160 14.62 1.77 -22.10
CA ALA A 160 15.34 1.17 -20.99
C ALA A 160 14.77 1.65 -19.65
N ARG A 161 14.73 0.75 -18.66
CA ARG A 161 14.11 0.97 -17.33
C ARG A 161 12.60 1.27 -17.35
N SER A 162 11.88 0.90 -18.41
CA SER A 162 10.40 0.96 -18.43
C SER A 162 9.75 -0.40 -18.17
N LYS A 163 8.53 -0.39 -17.61
CA LYS A 163 7.69 -1.58 -17.47
C LYS A 163 6.22 -1.25 -17.77
N HIS A 164 5.46 -2.26 -18.15
CA HIS A 164 4.00 -2.14 -18.24
C HIS A 164 3.39 -2.46 -16.87
N CYS A 165 2.71 -1.48 -16.29
CA CYS A 165 2.01 -1.64 -15.03
C CYS A 165 0.61 -2.18 -15.31
N ARG A 166 0.34 -3.44 -14.94
CA ARG A 166 -0.98 -4.08 -15.10
C ARG A 166 -2.06 -3.37 -14.29
N LEU A 167 -1.73 -2.80 -13.13
CA LEU A 167 -2.69 -2.10 -12.26
C LEU A 167 -3.14 -0.75 -12.84
N CYS A 168 -2.21 -0.04 -13.48
CA CYS A 168 -2.46 1.27 -14.10
C CYS A 168 -2.84 1.16 -15.59
N ASP A 169 -2.77 -0.06 -16.15
CA ASP A 169 -2.92 -0.41 -17.55
C ASP A 169 -2.17 0.51 -18.52
N ARG A 170 -0.89 0.77 -18.21
CA ARG A 170 -0.05 1.65 -19.03
C ARG A 170 1.43 1.34 -18.89
N CYS A 171 2.20 1.67 -19.92
CA CYS A 171 3.66 1.68 -19.83
C CYS A 171 4.15 2.90 -19.05
N VAL A 172 5.10 2.67 -18.15
CA VAL A 172 5.66 3.69 -17.27
C VAL A 172 7.18 3.67 -17.40
N HIS A 173 7.75 4.86 -17.58
CA HIS A 173 9.19 5.10 -17.64
C HIS A 173 9.77 5.22 -16.22
N ARG A 174 10.99 4.70 -16.00
CA ARG A 174 11.61 4.57 -14.66
C ARG A 174 10.65 3.90 -13.67
N PHE A 175 10.12 2.76 -14.08
CA PHE A 175 9.21 2.00 -13.22
C PHE A 175 10.00 1.36 -12.07
N ASP A 176 9.74 1.84 -10.86
CA ASP A 176 10.21 1.30 -9.59
C ASP A 176 9.18 0.31 -9.01
#